data_AF-A0AAD8FJ16-F1
#
_entry.id   AF-A0AAD8FJ16-F1
#
_cell.length_a   1.000
_cell.length_b   1.000
_cell.length_c   1.000
_cell.angle_alpha   90.00
_cell.angle_beta   90.00
_cell.angle_gamma   90.00
#
_symmetry.space_group_name_H-M   'P 1'
#
loop_
_entity.id
_entity.type
_entity.pdbx_description
1 polymer ?
#
loop_
_entity_poly.entity_id
_entity_poly.type
_entity_poly.pdbx_seq_one_letter_code
_entity_poly.pdbx_strand_id
1 'polypeptide(L)'
;MNRIKIEEDRVFLADQRTERKYVMGKIDQQLTAVEGRRAVLTNYRTTSKIIADTGIAALGRHLWYLGQELVPLALFSDLVSAEVKTRMASCLITASEHETSSERSIKYTGKEELGDKKLDYFIGSRSHFFFQVLNLDKSFLNLPVEQWPQLEAYQHAKMVAHSLKVVNDSAERGIALATNFNKSLTKKEDEKQYLYQVVESHRKQYPDAKKATLNQ
;
A
#
# COMPACT_ATOMS: atom_id res chain seq x y z
N MET A 1 -7.39 -38.88 -21.52
CA MET A 1 -8.04 -37.79 -20.77
C MET A 1 -7.78 -36.50 -21.52
N ASN A 2 -8.80 -35.93 -22.17
CA ASN A 2 -8.62 -34.71 -22.99
C ASN A 2 -8.25 -33.54 -22.09
N ARG A 3 -7.07 -32.94 -22.31
CA ARG A 3 -6.65 -31.71 -21.63
C ARG A 3 -7.54 -30.57 -22.10
N ILE A 4 -8.43 -30.10 -21.24
CA ILE A 4 -9.18 -28.85 -21.45
C ILE A 4 -8.17 -27.71 -21.27
N LYS A 5 -7.90 -26.95 -22.35
CA LYS A 5 -7.14 -25.71 -22.25
C LYS A 5 -8.01 -24.69 -21.51
N ILE A 6 -7.55 -24.26 -20.34
CA ILE A 6 -8.17 -23.15 -19.62
C ILE A 6 -7.58 -21.86 -20.22
N GLU A 7 -8.43 -20.98 -20.74
CA GLU A 7 -8.02 -19.70 -21.32
C GLU A 7 -7.78 -18.68 -20.18
N GLU A 8 -6.74 -18.96 -19.38
CA GLU A 8 -6.48 -18.39 -18.04
C GLU A 8 -6.28 -16.87 -18.05
N ASP A 9 -5.66 -16.32 -19.10
CA ASP A 9 -5.18 -14.93 -19.08
C ASP A 9 -6.30 -13.88 -19.22
N ARG A 10 -7.40 -14.18 -19.92
CA ARG A 10 -8.50 -13.19 -20.10
C ARG A 10 -9.49 -13.20 -18.94
N VAL A 11 -9.78 -14.37 -18.39
CA VAL A 11 -10.78 -14.51 -17.32
C VAL A 11 -10.19 -14.07 -15.99
N PHE A 12 -8.94 -14.43 -15.67
CA PHE A 12 -8.27 -14.00 -14.44
C PHE A 12 -8.17 -12.47 -14.34
N LEU A 13 -7.81 -11.78 -15.44
CA LEU A 13 -7.68 -10.33 -15.43
C LEU A 13 -9.02 -9.59 -15.35
N ALA A 14 -10.09 -10.12 -15.95
CA ALA A 14 -11.43 -9.53 -15.90
C ALA A 14 -12.09 -9.74 -14.52
N ASP A 15 -11.95 -10.93 -13.97
CA ASP A 15 -12.48 -11.33 -12.66
C ASP A 15 -11.79 -10.54 -11.53
N GLN A 16 -10.45 -10.50 -11.54
CA GLN A 16 -9.68 -9.71 -10.57
C GLN A 16 -9.94 -8.20 -10.67
N ARG A 17 -10.28 -7.65 -11.84
CA ARG A 17 -10.59 -6.21 -11.97
C ARG A 17 -11.98 -5.86 -11.46
N THR A 18 -12.96 -6.72 -11.75
CA THR A 18 -14.37 -6.43 -11.46
C THR A 18 -14.70 -6.77 -10.01
N GLU A 19 -14.27 -7.95 -9.54
CA GLU A 19 -14.45 -8.35 -8.14
C GLU A 19 -13.59 -7.50 -7.20
N ARG A 20 -12.31 -7.20 -7.52
CA ARG A 20 -11.52 -6.33 -6.62
C ARG A 20 -12.03 -4.91 -6.55
N LYS A 21 -12.56 -4.31 -7.63
CA LYS A 21 -13.14 -2.96 -7.55
C LYS A 21 -14.34 -2.93 -6.61
N TYR A 22 -15.20 -3.95 -6.69
CA TYR A 22 -16.41 -4.05 -5.89
C TYR A 22 -16.11 -4.44 -4.43
N VAL A 23 -15.23 -5.42 -4.23
CA VAL A 23 -14.81 -5.91 -2.93
C VAL A 23 -13.93 -4.89 -2.20
N MET A 24 -12.96 -4.26 -2.86
CA MET A 24 -12.19 -3.16 -2.23
C MET A 24 -13.07 -1.95 -1.96
N GLY A 25 -13.99 -1.58 -2.85
CA GLY A 25 -14.91 -0.47 -2.58
C GLY A 25 -15.78 -0.71 -1.34
N LYS A 26 -16.29 -1.93 -1.15
CA LYS A 26 -17.07 -2.30 0.05
C LYS A 26 -16.21 -2.51 1.29
N ILE A 27 -15.05 -3.14 1.16
CA ILE A 27 -14.11 -3.38 2.26
C ILE A 27 -13.52 -2.05 2.73
N ASP A 28 -13.14 -1.13 1.84
CA ASP A 28 -12.63 0.19 2.20
C ASP A 28 -13.71 1.04 2.88
N GLN A 29 -14.98 0.96 2.44
CA GLN A 29 -16.11 1.59 3.14
C GLN A 29 -16.38 0.99 4.53
N GLN A 30 -16.27 -0.33 4.69
CA GLN A 30 -16.39 -0.99 6.00
C GLN A 30 -15.16 -0.73 6.90
N LEU A 31 -13.98 -0.56 6.31
CA LEU A 31 -12.73 -0.26 7.03
C LEU A 31 -12.60 1.20 7.42
N THR A 32 -13.23 2.13 6.71
CA THR A 32 -13.38 3.52 7.20
C THR A 32 -14.28 3.59 8.44
N ALA A 33 -15.16 2.60 8.66
CA ALA A 33 -16.06 2.53 9.81
C ALA A 33 -15.47 1.82 11.03
N VAL A 34 -14.34 1.09 10.87
CA VAL A 34 -13.66 0.38 11.96
C VAL A 34 -12.29 1.01 12.13
N GLU A 35 -12.06 1.69 13.26
CA GLU A 35 -10.77 2.26 13.66
C GLU A 35 -9.61 1.37 13.17
N GLY A 36 -8.75 1.97 12.34
CA GLY A 36 -7.96 1.26 11.33
C GLY A 36 -7.21 0.04 11.85
N ARG A 37 -6.98 -0.94 10.95
CA ARG A 37 -6.30 -2.24 11.17
C ARG A 37 -5.08 -2.23 12.14
N ARG A 38 -4.43 -1.08 12.30
CA ARG A 38 -3.40 -0.76 13.32
C ARG A 38 -3.91 -0.90 14.77
N ALA A 39 -5.04 -0.31 15.13
CA ALA A 39 -5.61 -0.39 16.48
C ALA A 39 -5.97 -1.84 16.83
N VAL A 40 -6.48 -2.58 15.83
CA VAL A 40 -6.85 -4.00 15.98
C VAL A 40 -5.64 -4.87 16.33
N LEU A 41 -4.50 -4.73 15.63
CA LEU A 41 -3.31 -5.56 15.89
C LEU A 41 -2.59 -5.21 17.19
N THR A 42 -2.53 -3.91 17.54
CA THR A 42 -1.96 -3.49 18.83
C THR A 42 -2.80 -4.02 20.00
N ASN A 43 -4.14 -3.95 19.90
CA ASN A 43 -5.04 -4.53 20.90
C ASN A 43 -4.95 -6.06 20.95
N TYR A 44 -4.74 -6.71 19.80
CA TYR A 44 -4.57 -8.16 19.73
C TYR A 44 -3.30 -8.68 20.41
N ARG A 45 -2.34 -7.80 20.71
CA ARG A 45 -1.14 -8.14 21.49
C ARG A 45 -1.49 -8.68 22.89
N THR A 46 -2.64 -8.27 23.43
CA THR A 46 -3.21 -8.79 24.70
C THR A 46 -3.68 -10.25 24.59
N THR A 47 -4.06 -10.69 23.39
CA THR A 47 -4.58 -12.04 23.12
C THR A 47 -3.48 -12.99 22.62
N SER A 48 -2.66 -12.54 21.68
CA SER A 48 -1.51 -13.31 21.18
C SER A 48 -0.41 -12.38 20.70
N LYS A 49 0.61 -12.22 21.56
CA LYS A 49 1.79 -11.41 21.26
C LYS A 49 2.51 -11.86 20.00
N ILE A 50 2.67 -13.18 19.82
CA ILE A 50 3.41 -13.75 18.68
C ILE A 50 2.75 -13.38 17.34
N ILE A 51 1.42 -13.53 17.25
CA ILE A 51 0.67 -13.24 16.03
C ILE A 51 0.62 -11.74 15.78
N ALA A 52 0.39 -10.93 16.82
CA ALA A 52 0.39 -9.47 16.72
C ALA A 52 1.74 -8.95 16.22
N ASP A 53 2.85 -9.40 16.81
CA ASP A 53 4.21 -8.99 16.43
C ASP A 53 4.54 -9.44 14.99
N THR A 54 4.14 -10.65 14.62
CA THR A 54 4.31 -11.15 13.25
C THR A 54 3.51 -10.32 12.24
N GLY A 55 2.27 -9.95 12.59
CA GLY A 55 1.40 -9.10 11.77
C GLY A 55 1.94 -7.68 11.62
N ILE A 56 2.40 -7.05 12.71
CA ILE A 56 3.03 -5.73 12.69
C ILE A 56 4.32 -5.76 11.85
N ALA A 57 5.14 -6.79 12.00
CA ALA A 57 6.35 -6.96 11.18
C ALA A 57 6.01 -7.13 9.69
N ALA A 58 4.93 -7.85 9.37
CA ALA A 58 4.45 -7.96 7.99
C ALA A 58 3.99 -6.62 7.42
N LEU A 59 3.24 -5.82 8.20
CA LEU A 59 2.86 -4.47 7.82
C LEU A 59 4.06 -3.55 7.65
N GLY A 60 5.05 -3.63 8.53
CA GLY A 60 6.28 -2.85 8.43
C GLY A 60 7.08 -3.15 7.16
N ARG A 61 7.10 -4.41 6.69
CA ARG A 61 7.73 -4.75 5.40
C ARG A 61 7.05 -4.05 4.21
N HIS A 62 5.79 -3.65 4.32
CA HIS A 62 5.13 -2.87 3.28
C HIS A 62 5.61 -1.41 3.22
N LEU A 63 6.30 -0.89 4.24
CA LEU A 63 6.96 0.42 4.16
C LEU A 63 8.11 0.46 3.15
N TRP A 64 8.61 -0.72 2.72
CA TRP A 64 9.54 -0.82 1.60
C TRP A 64 9.03 -0.11 0.34
N TYR A 65 7.70 -0.06 0.16
CA TYR A 65 7.07 0.58 -1.00
C TYR A 65 6.76 2.06 -0.76
N LEU A 66 6.84 2.53 0.49
CA LEU A 66 6.64 3.95 0.81
C LEU A 66 8.00 4.64 0.75
N GLY A 67 8.19 5.43 -0.31
CA GLY A 67 9.32 6.34 -0.39
C GLY A 67 9.02 7.65 0.33
N GLN A 68 10.02 8.22 1.02
CA GLN A 68 9.90 9.55 1.65
C GLN A 68 9.47 10.64 0.66
N GLU A 69 9.81 10.45 -0.62
CA GLU A 69 9.45 11.32 -1.75
C GLU A 69 7.94 11.34 -2.04
N LEU A 70 7.21 10.31 -1.65
CA LEU A 70 5.76 10.20 -1.89
C LEU A 70 4.93 10.68 -0.71
N VAL A 71 5.54 10.76 0.49
CA VAL A 71 4.86 11.21 1.72
C VAL A 71 4.27 12.62 1.58
N PRO A 72 4.92 13.61 0.92
CA PRO A 72 4.35 14.94 0.70
C PRO A 72 3.00 14.96 -0.04
N LEU A 73 2.64 13.91 -0.81
CA LEU A 73 1.33 13.82 -1.45
C LEU A 73 0.18 13.97 -0.44
N ALA A 74 0.39 13.54 0.80
CA ALA A 74 -0.60 13.65 1.86
C ALA A 74 -0.95 15.09 2.23
N LEU A 75 -0.06 16.06 2.00
CA LEU A 75 -0.36 17.49 2.22
C LEU A 75 -1.54 17.98 1.38
N PHE A 76 -1.74 17.37 0.21
CA PHE A 76 -2.77 17.74 -0.74
C PHE A 76 -4.05 16.91 -0.60
N SER A 77 -4.07 15.92 0.30
CA SER A 77 -5.26 15.10 0.57
C SER A 77 -6.23 15.84 1.47
N ASP A 78 -7.53 15.74 1.16
CA ASP A 78 -8.60 16.27 2.00
C ASP A 78 -8.91 15.36 3.20
N LEU A 79 -8.36 14.13 3.23
CA LEU A 79 -8.49 13.19 4.35
C LEU A 79 -7.51 13.47 5.50
N VAL A 80 -6.52 14.33 5.27
CA VAL A 80 -5.49 14.66 6.26
C VAL A 80 -5.90 15.95 6.96
N SER A 81 -6.03 15.92 8.28
CA SER A 81 -6.43 17.08 9.07
C SER A 81 -5.38 18.19 9.00
N ALA A 82 -5.82 19.45 9.19
CA ALA A 82 -4.92 20.60 9.24
C ALA A 82 -3.80 20.41 10.28
N GLU A 83 -4.12 19.87 11.45
CA GLU A 83 -3.15 19.57 12.52
C GLU A 83 -2.03 18.61 12.04
N VAL A 84 -2.37 17.56 11.30
CA VAL A 84 -1.38 16.63 10.73
C VAL A 84 -0.55 17.33 9.65
N LYS A 85 -1.17 18.14 8.78
CA LYS A 85 -0.46 18.91 7.74
C LYS A 85 0.53 19.90 8.36
N THR A 86 0.15 20.56 9.46
CA THR A 86 1.04 21.47 10.20
C THR A 86 2.27 20.73 10.70
N ARG A 87 2.11 19.55 11.33
CA ARG A 87 3.26 18.75 11.78
C ARG A 87 4.15 18.33 10.61
N MET A 88 3.56 17.86 9.51
CA MET A 88 4.30 17.47 8.32
C MET A 88 5.08 18.65 7.71
N ALA A 89 4.48 19.84 7.66
CA ALA A 89 5.14 21.06 7.18
C ALA A 89 6.33 21.44 8.08
N SER A 90 6.17 21.40 9.41
CA SER A 90 7.27 21.63 10.34
C SER A 90 8.43 20.64 10.16
N CYS A 91 8.12 19.36 9.96
CA CYS A 91 9.12 18.35 9.64
C CYS A 91 9.82 18.63 8.31
N LEU A 92 9.08 19.06 7.27
CA LEU A 92 9.66 19.45 5.98
C LEU A 92 10.57 20.67 6.07
N ILE A 93 10.23 21.67 6.90
CA ILE A 93 11.09 22.85 7.08
C ILE A 93 12.38 22.48 7.82
N THR A 94 12.28 21.56 8.78
CA THR A 94 13.42 21.15 9.62
C THR A 94 14.31 20.11 8.94
N ALA A 95 13.76 19.33 8.00
CA ALA A 95 14.51 18.32 7.26
C ALA A 95 15.59 18.98 6.39
N SER A 96 16.80 18.42 6.42
CA SER A 96 17.88 18.87 5.54
C SER A 96 17.56 18.52 4.08
N GLU A 97 17.64 19.51 3.18
CA GLU A 97 17.50 19.29 1.74
C GLU A 97 18.69 18.50 1.13
N HIS A 98 19.77 18.30 1.90
CA HIS A 98 21.07 17.87 1.38
C HIS A 98 21.47 16.43 1.70
N GLU A 99 20.56 15.60 2.23
CA GLU A 99 20.93 14.22 2.57
C GLU A 99 20.85 13.30 1.34
N THR A 100 22.02 12.99 0.79
CA THR A 100 22.26 12.07 -0.33
C THR A 100 22.12 10.60 0.07
N SER A 101 21.14 10.25 0.91
CA SER A 101 20.89 8.83 1.19
C SER A 101 20.37 8.18 -0.08
N SER A 102 21.08 7.19 -0.61
CA SER A 102 20.70 6.44 -1.82
C SER A 102 19.44 5.58 -1.62
N GLU A 103 18.96 5.46 -0.39
CA GLU A 103 17.83 4.60 -0.05
C GLU A 103 16.51 5.35 -0.23
N ARG A 104 15.72 4.92 -1.23
CA ARG A 104 14.41 5.49 -1.54
C ARG A 104 13.31 5.02 -0.59
N SER A 105 13.40 3.78 -0.13
CA SER A 105 12.38 3.10 0.67
C SER A 105 12.56 3.33 2.16
N ILE A 106 11.46 3.52 2.90
CA ILE A 106 11.49 3.56 4.37
C ILE A 106 11.69 2.13 4.89
N LYS A 107 12.90 1.86 5.40
CA LYS A 107 13.23 0.53 5.95
C LYS A 107 12.63 0.37 7.34
N TYR A 108 11.69 -0.56 7.45
CA TYR A 108 11.27 -1.05 8.76
C TYR A 108 12.29 -2.04 9.32
N THR A 109 12.99 -1.68 10.38
CA THR A 109 14.04 -2.52 11.01
C THR A 109 13.50 -3.48 12.07
N GLY A 110 12.18 -3.48 12.34
CA GLY A 110 11.57 -4.31 13.38
C GLY A 110 11.85 -3.86 14.82
N LYS A 111 12.81 -2.95 15.01
CA LYS A 111 13.16 -2.37 16.32
C LYS A 111 12.24 -1.21 16.72
N GLU A 112 11.55 -0.61 15.75
CA GLU A 112 10.68 0.53 15.97
C GLU A 112 9.22 0.08 16.08
N GLU A 113 8.50 0.60 17.08
CA GLU A 113 7.07 0.38 17.18
C GLU A 113 6.35 1.22 16.12
N LEU A 114 6.04 0.58 14.98
CA LEU A 114 5.22 1.17 13.93
C LEU A 114 3.85 1.64 14.44
N GLY A 115 3.41 1.02 15.56
CA GLY A 115 2.20 1.34 16.29
C GLY A 115 2.10 2.77 16.81
N ASP A 116 3.21 3.50 16.92
CA ASP A 116 3.23 4.88 17.43
C ASP A 116 3.54 5.92 16.36
N LYS A 117 4.11 5.49 15.23
CA LYS A 117 4.50 6.41 14.16
C LYS A 117 3.28 7.08 13.52
N LYS A 118 3.35 8.40 13.34
CA LYS A 118 2.33 9.21 12.65
C LYS A 118 2.83 9.58 11.26
N LEU A 119 2.00 10.27 10.47
CA LEU A 119 2.34 10.57 9.08
C LEU A 119 3.57 11.48 8.94
N ASP A 120 3.72 12.42 9.88
CA ASP A 120 4.87 13.31 10.01
C ASP A 120 6.20 12.57 10.23
N TYR A 121 6.18 11.41 10.89
CA TYR A 121 7.39 10.59 11.09
C TYR A 121 8.02 10.11 9.78
N PHE A 122 7.23 9.98 8.71
CA PHE A 122 7.73 9.51 7.42
C PHE A 122 8.29 10.63 6.54
N ILE A 123 8.22 11.89 6.99
CA ILE A 123 8.93 12.99 6.37
C ILE A 123 10.41 12.88 6.71
N GLY A 124 11.24 12.94 5.68
CA GLY A 124 12.70 12.95 5.84
C GLY A 124 13.36 13.76 4.74
N SER A 125 14.67 13.68 4.65
CA SER A 125 15.49 14.48 3.75
C SER A 125 15.10 14.33 2.27
N ARG A 126 14.66 13.12 1.85
CA ARG A 126 14.21 12.88 0.47
C ARG A 126 12.81 13.41 0.18
N SER A 127 12.04 13.85 1.18
CA SER A 127 10.70 14.41 0.95
C SER A 127 10.74 15.69 0.11
N HIS A 128 11.85 16.44 0.12
CA HIS A 128 12.02 17.60 -0.76
C HIS A 128 12.12 17.25 -2.24
N PHE A 129 12.53 16.02 -2.58
CA PHE A 129 12.65 15.57 -3.95
C PHE A 129 11.32 15.63 -4.71
N PHE A 130 10.20 15.45 -4.00
CA PHE A 130 8.85 15.65 -4.53
C PHE A 130 8.69 17.04 -5.18
N PHE A 131 9.04 18.09 -4.42
CA PHE A 131 8.89 19.47 -4.87
C PHE A 131 9.90 19.81 -5.97
N GLN A 132 11.11 19.26 -5.90
CA GLN A 132 12.15 19.47 -6.90
C GLN A 132 11.78 18.86 -8.26
N VAL A 133 11.37 17.59 -8.29
CA VAL A 133 11.04 16.89 -9.56
C VAL A 133 9.81 17.46 -10.24
N LEU A 134 8.82 17.87 -9.45
CA LEU A 134 7.58 18.45 -9.97
C LEU A 134 7.65 19.97 -10.15
N ASN A 135 8.80 20.58 -9.86
CA ASN A 135 9.03 22.03 -9.92
C ASN A 135 7.93 22.83 -9.18
N LEU A 136 7.66 22.43 -7.94
CA LEU A 136 6.61 23.02 -7.11
C LEU A 136 7.19 24.05 -6.15
N ASP A 137 6.53 25.21 -6.09
CA ASP A 137 6.83 26.19 -5.06
C ASP A 137 6.37 25.67 -3.69
N LYS A 138 7.28 25.69 -2.73
CA LYS A 138 7.10 25.25 -1.34
C LYS A 138 7.01 26.41 -0.35
N SER A 139 6.96 27.66 -0.83
CA SER A 139 6.85 28.88 -0.01
C SER A 139 5.70 28.83 0.99
N PHE A 140 4.59 28.20 0.59
CA PHE A 140 3.39 28.01 1.41
C PHE A 140 3.64 27.22 2.71
N LEU A 141 4.69 26.38 2.78
CA LEU A 141 5.01 25.60 3.99
C LEU A 141 5.29 26.50 5.20
N ASN A 142 5.77 27.73 4.98
CA ASN A 142 6.07 28.69 6.04
C ASN A 142 4.84 29.43 6.60
N LEU A 143 3.67 29.21 6.01
CA LEU A 143 2.42 29.87 6.38
C LEU A 143 1.47 28.88 7.08
N PRO A 144 0.52 29.39 7.90
CA PRO A 144 -0.50 28.54 8.53
C PRO A 144 -1.31 27.76 7.49
N VAL A 145 -1.63 26.51 7.80
CA VAL A 145 -2.34 25.58 6.88
C VAL A 145 -3.71 26.12 6.48
N GLU A 146 -4.33 26.91 7.34
CA GLU A 146 -5.62 27.56 7.11
C GLU A 146 -5.57 28.55 5.93
N GLN A 147 -4.38 29.11 5.65
CA GLN A 147 -4.15 30.07 4.57
C GLN A 147 -3.74 29.40 3.26
N TRP A 148 -3.36 28.11 3.28
CA TRP A 148 -2.90 27.39 2.10
C TRP A 148 -3.91 27.41 0.94
N PRO A 149 -5.22 27.21 1.15
CA PRO A 149 -6.19 27.21 0.06
C PRO A 149 -6.26 28.52 -0.73
N GLN A 150 -5.80 29.64 -0.17
CA GLN A 150 -5.79 30.96 -0.81
C GLN A 150 -4.48 31.27 -1.53
N LEU A 151 -3.42 30.49 -1.30
CA LEU A 151 -2.11 30.69 -1.90
C LEU A 151 -2.03 30.02 -3.27
N GLU A 152 -1.63 30.79 -4.28
CA GLU A 152 -1.45 30.31 -5.66
C GLU A 152 -0.45 29.13 -5.72
N ALA A 153 0.65 29.21 -4.97
CA ALA A 153 1.65 28.15 -4.86
C ALA A 153 1.04 26.80 -4.42
N TYR A 154 0.19 26.82 -3.39
CA TYR A 154 -0.47 25.60 -2.90
C TYR A 154 -1.56 25.12 -3.86
N GLN A 155 -2.36 26.01 -4.44
CA GLN A 155 -3.37 25.65 -5.44
C GLN A 155 -2.74 24.96 -6.65
N HIS A 156 -1.64 25.51 -7.16
CA HIS A 156 -0.87 24.92 -8.25
C HIS A 156 -0.29 23.55 -7.84
N ALA A 157 0.36 23.46 -6.68
CA ALA A 157 0.91 22.19 -6.19
C ALA A 157 -0.18 21.12 -5.97
N LYS A 158 -1.34 21.51 -5.44
CA LYS A 158 -2.51 20.62 -5.29
C LYS A 158 -3.00 20.13 -6.64
N MET A 159 -3.15 21.03 -7.62
CA MET A 159 -3.55 20.66 -8.98
C MET A 159 -2.58 19.65 -9.60
N VAL A 160 -1.27 19.90 -9.52
CA VAL A 160 -0.24 18.99 -10.04
C VAL A 160 -0.33 17.63 -9.33
N ALA A 161 -0.40 17.61 -8.00
CA ALA A 161 -0.53 16.38 -7.22
C ALA A 161 -1.76 15.56 -7.62
N HIS A 162 -2.91 16.20 -7.85
CA HIS A 162 -4.13 15.54 -8.32
C HIS A 162 -4.06 15.08 -9.78
N SER A 163 -3.24 15.74 -10.60
CA SER A 163 -3.02 15.35 -12.01
C SER A 163 -2.07 14.17 -12.18
N LEU A 164 -1.31 13.81 -11.13
CA LEU A 164 -0.40 12.67 -11.17
C LEU A 164 -1.19 11.41 -11.47
N LYS A 165 -0.98 10.90 -12.69
CA LYS A 165 -1.56 9.63 -13.10
C LYS A 165 -0.89 8.56 -12.26
N VAL A 166 -1.65 7.98 -11.32
CA VAL A 166 -1.24 6.77 -10.60
C VAL A 166 -1.32 5.63 -11.61
N VAL A 167 -0.28 5.51 -12.44
CA VAL A 167 -0.15 4.42 -13.41
C VAL A 167 0.17 3.17 -12.61
N ASN A 168 -0.90 2.55 -12.14
CA ASN A 168 -1.07 1.12 -11.93
C ASN A 168 0.08 0.34 -11.27
N ASP A 169 0.73 0.89 -10.24
CA ASP A 169 1.59 0.13 -9.33
C ASP A 169 0.90 -1.17 -8.87
N SER A 170 -0.42 -1.12 -8.68
CA SER A 170 -1.20 -2.31 -8.35
C SER A 170 -1.27 -3.38 -9.45
N ALA A 171 -1.29 -3.04 -10.74
CA ALA A 171 -1.20 -4.04 -11.80
C ALA A 171 0.24 -4.40 -12.15
N GLU A 172 1.20 -3.49 -12.06
CA GLU A 172 2.62 -3.85 -12.16
C GLU A 172 2.96 -4.88 -11.07
N ARG A 173 2.49 -4.64 -9.85
CA ARG A 173 2.56 -5.58 -8.72
C ARG A 173 1.76 -6.86 -8.98
N GLY A 174 0.57 -6.75 -9.56
CA GLY A 174 -0.24 -7.92 -9.94
C GLY A 174 0.47 -8.82 -10.95
N ILE A 175 1.09 -8.21 -11.96
CA ILE A 175 1.87 -8.89 -13.00
C ILE A 175 3.15 -9.48 -12.40
N ALA A 176 3.86 -8.75 -11.53
CA ALA A 176 5.06 -9.25 -10.87
C ALA A 176 4.76 -10.44 -9.95
N LEU A 177 3.68 -10.38 -9.15
CA LEU A 177 3.22 -11.49 -8.32
C LEU A 177 2.86 -12.71 -9.17
N ALA A 178 2.05 -12.53 -10.22
CA ALA A 178 1.69 -13.60 -11.13
C ALA A 178 2.93 -14.20 -11.81
N THR A 179 3.86 -13.36 -12.26
CA THR A 179 5.11 -13.78 -12.90
C THR A 179 6.00 -14.56 -11.94
N ASN A 180 6.16 -14.11 -10.71
CA ASN A 180 6.98 -14.77 -9.69
C ASN A 180 6.35 -16.09 -9.25
N PHE A 181 5.04 -16.11 -9.04
CA PHE A 181 4.29 -17.33 -8.71
C PHE A 181 4.38 -18.36 -9.84
N ASN A 182 4.21 -17.93 -11.09
CA ASN A 182 4.36 -18.79 -12.25
C ASN A 182 5.77 -19.39 -12.39
N LYS A 183 6.78 -18.78 -11.77
CA LYS A 183 8.17 -19.25 -11.77
C LYS A 183 8.56 -20.02 -10.50
N SER A 184 7.75 -20.01 -9.43
CA SER A 184 8.16 -20.50 -8.12
C SER A 184 8.05 -22.02 -7.95
N LEU A 185 7.06 -22.66 -8.59
CA LEU A 185 6.79 -24.09 -8.40
C LEU A 185 7.41 -24.97 -9.49
N THR A 186 7.12 -24.68 -10.77
CA THR A 186 7.68 -25.42 -11.91
C THR A 186 7.79 -24.52 -13.13
N LYS A 187 8.80 -24.77 -13.97
CA LYS A 187 9.01 -24.09 -15.26
C LYS A 187 8.39 -24.86 -16.43
N LYS A 188 7.90 -26.08 -16.19
CA LYS A 188 7.29 -26.93 -17.21
C LYS A 188 5.79 -26.74 -17.24
N GLU A 189 5.26 -26.37 -18.40
CA GLU A 189 3.84 -26.06 -18.57
C GLU A 189 2.92 -27.25 -18.25
N ASP A 190 3.35 -28.47 -18.58
CA ASP A 190 2.58 -29.69 -18.31
C ASP A 190 2.36 -29.96 -16.82
N GLU A 191 3.41 -29.78 -16.01
CA GLU A 191 3.34 -29.95 -14.56
C GLU A 191 2.48 -28.86 -13.93
N LYS A 192 2.54 -27.64 -14.49
CA LYS A 192 1.74 -26.49 -14.07
C LYS A 192 0.25 -26.71 -14.34
N GLN A 193 -0.11 -27.18 -15.54
CA GLN A 193 -1.50 -27.48 -15.87
C GLN A 193 -2.08 -28.60 -15.00
N TYR A 194 -1.27 -29.61 -14.67
CA TYR A 194 -1.68 -30.68 -13.76
C TYR A 194 -1.94 -30.13 -12.35
N LEU A 195 -1.06 -29.27 -11.83
CA LEU A 195 -1.25 -28.61 -10.55
C LEU A 195 -2.56 -27.82 -10.51
N TYR A 196 -2.88 -27.06 -11.56
CA TYR A 196 -4.15 -26.31 -11.61
C TYR A 196 -5.37 -27.23 -11.57
N GLN A 197 -5.33 -28.38 -12.25
CA GLN A 197 -6.40 -29.37 -12.18
C GLN A 197 -6.57 -29.94 -10.77
N VAL A 198 -5.46 -30.22 -10.07
CA VAL A 198 -5.49 -30.72 -8.69
C VAL A 198 -6.06 -29.65 -7.74
N VAL A 199 -5.62 -28.41 -7.85
CA VAL A 199 -6.12 -27.29 -7.03
C VAL A 199 -7.62 -27.06 -7.28
N GLU A 200 -8.06 -27.08 -8.53
CA GLU A 200 -9.47 -26.92 -8.89
C GLU A 200 -10.33 -28.08 -8.38
N SER A 201 -9.85 -29.32 -8.51
CA SER A 201 -10.51 -30.49 -7.93
C SER A 201 -10.62 -30.37 -6.41
N HIS A 202 -9.55 -29.94 -5.74
CA HIS A 202 -9.54 -29.72 -4.30
C HIS A 202 -10.52 -28.62 -3.89
N ARG A 203 -10.61 -27.50 -4.61
CA ARG A 203 -11.57 -26.43 -4.31
C ARG A 203 -13.02 -26.88 -4.47
N LYS A 204 -13.31 -27.75 -5.44
CA LYS A 204 -14.64 -28.34 -5.60
C LYS A 204 -14.99 -29.30 -4.47
N GLN A 205 -14.01 -30.07 -4.02
CA GLN A 205 -14.17 -31.01 -2.90
C GLN A 205 -14.28 -30.29 -1.55
N TYR A 206 -13.54 -29.19 -1.38
CA TYR A 206 -13.47 -28.39 -0.16
C TYR A 206 -13.78 -26.91 -0.48
N PRO A 207 -15.06 -26.55 -0.61
CA PRO A 207 -15.48 -25.22 -1.04
C PRO A 207 -15.29 -24.13 0.03
N ASP A 208 -15.12 -24.51 1.30
CA ASP A 208 -14.86 -23.57 2.38
C ASP A 208 -13.70 -24.02 3.29
N ALA A 209 -13.15 -23.08 4.05
CA ALA A 209 -12.01 -23.31 4.94
C ALA A 209 -12.44 -23.77 6.35
N LYS A 210 -13.62 -24.38 6.51
CA LYS A 210 -14.10 -24.82 7.83
C LYS A 210 -13.52 -26.18 8.18
N LYS A 211 -13.13 -26.35 9.45
CA LYS A 211 -12.70 -27.66 9.98
C LYS A 211 -13.73 -28.78 9.77
N ALA A 212 -15.02 -28.45 9.79
CA ALA A 212 -16.10 -29.41 9.56
C ALA A 212 -16.06 -30.03 8.15
N THR A 213 -15.63 -29.23 7.16
CA THR A 213 -15.56 -29.62 5.74
C THR A 213 -14.31 -30.45 5.44
N LEU A 214 -13.25 -30.32 6.24
CA LEU A 214 -12.00 -31.07 6.11
C LEU A 214 -12.04 -32.46 6.74
N ASN A 215 -13.02 -32.72 7.61
CA ASN A 215 -13.16 -33.97 8.37
C ASN A 215 -14.19 -34.94 7.77
N GLN A 216 -14.60 -34.74 6.50
CA GLN A 216 -15.46 -35.67 5.76
C GLN A 216 -14.66 -36.80 5.12
#